data_AF-A0A369PXH6-F1
#
_entry.id   AF-A0A369PXH6-F1
#
_cell.length_a   1.000
_cell.length_b   1.000
_cell.length_c   1.000
_cell.angle_alpha   90.00
_cell.angle_beta   90.00
_cell.angle_gamma   90.00
#
_symmetry.space_group_name_H-M   'P 1'
#
loop_
_entity.id
_entity.type
_entity.pdbx_description
1 polymer ?
#
loop_
_entity_poly.entity_id
_entity_poly.type
_entity_poly.pdbx_seq_one_letter_code
_entity_poly.pdbx_strand_id
1 'polypeptide(L)'
;MTKEQLFKYIREEKVTLWAGAGFSKYAGYPLAWELKDKILARLSVSEEPLIDKNLPLDAFADEFVRIRRNNRTDLNELLDECFSAEPSTTHLHEQLSTIPHIQDIITTNYDLLFETVYTGRINVIAQNQEVVKFNGKETNLIKIHGDLRFPETLVITKSDYARFYNLDKSSPLWSLIINKISTDIILFIGYGYEDPNIWAIYDQVADYLTSSRKPIFLVAPDYPEHKIEFLRQKGITYLNMKAEEFLTELHQDIKNNILPDFRDGIVSPETFREFLKYHNISPTLKGNNEGFAIDVLKGIKRPLEGDLKLKFNEGPLNALKSFFETGLSSPVEIDDTGANDIQISVEGLSMYKEGEIAKIEFKKNPTSVIQCDLSFNSNHFELNDLQAQVYHGTKQFTIVVVIHNYTLKINGDLFFDNKIDLNFTLNNSRMHANTKDALEAYQFAKNLFLAEPFTVYLKGGGSFSNSLPKRQDKNVEWSENYILYIKALREIESHFSVRFRDFGMPSDEEEWLIRKLVRIIKGLPLELENNEVTMTMYKIYPSTIEMVERLEYENHDLDMSFLQVKEVELYGYRFFLTKSSVKVVCAKAVNLEEVKAKTTKEIKIISKTGKLHEFYDLENSRAEKI
;
A
#
# COMPACT_ATOMS: atom_id res chain seq x y z
N MET A 1 27.52 -10.67 20.45
CA MET A 1 26.81 -10.50 19.17
C MET A 1 26.10 -11.80 18.84
N THR A 2 24.97 -11.76 18.14
CA THR A 2 24.14 -12.95 17.88
C THR A 2 24.06 -13.28 16.40
N LYS A 3 23.52 -14.45 16.06
CA LYS A 3 23.26 -14.89 14.67
C LYS A 3 22.35 -13.90 13.95
N GLU A 4 21.31 -13.41 14.62
CA GLU A 4 20.34 -12.45 14.08
C GLU A 4 21.01 -11.13 13.70
N GLN A 5 22.04 -10.71 14.45
CA GLN A 5 22.83 -9.53 14.10
C GLN A 5 23.65 -9.74 12.83
N LEU A 6 24.27 -10.92 12.66
CA LEU A 6 24.98 -11.26 11.42
C LEU A 6 24.02 -11.26 10.23
N PHE A 7 22.85 -11.89 10.34
CA PHE A 7 21.85 -11.89 9.27
C PHE A 7 21.43 -10.48 8.91
N LYS A 8 21.18 -9.61 9.89
CA LYS A 8 20.92 -8.19 9.66
C LYS A 8 22.06 -7.50 8.88
N TYR A 9 23.32 -7.72 9.26
CA TYR A 9 24.46 -7.14 8.55
C TYR A 9 24.60 -7.64 7.11
N ILE A 10 24.24 -8.91 6.85
CA ILE A 10 24.18 -9.46 5.50
C ILE A 10 23.06 -8.77 4.71
N ARG A 11 21.85 -8.62 5.27
CA ARG A 11 20.74 -7.90 4.63
C ARG A 11 21.06 -6.44 4.31
N GLU A 12 21.90 -5.81 5.12
CA GLU A 12 22.44 -4.46 4.90
C GLU A 12 23.61 -4.40 3.90
N GLU A 13 23.99 -5.51 3.26
CA GLU A 13 25.09 -5.61 2.27
C GLU A 13 26.47 -5.20 2.85
N LYS A 14 26.70 -5.44 4.16
CA LYS A 14 27.93 -5.00 4.87
C LYS A 14 28.96 -6.11 5.12
N VAL A 15 28.70 -7.32 4.62
CA VAL A 15 29.48 -8.51 4.97
C VAL A 15 30.30 -8.99 3.78
N THR A 16 31.61 -9.13 4.00
CA THR A 16 32.50 -9.87 3.10
C THR A 16 32.62 -11.31 3.61
N LEU A 17 32.36 -12.28 2.73
CA LEU A 17 32.54 -13.69 3.03
C LEU A 17 34.01 -14.06 2.88
N TRP A 18 34.55 -14.78 3.86
CA TRP A 18 35.84 -15.42 3.78
C TRP A 18 35.66 -16.94 3.82
N ALA A 19 35.84 -17.59 2.69
CA ALA A 19 35.63 -19.02 2.51
C ALA A 19 36.98 -19.79 2.56
N GLY A 20 36.99 -20.93 3.24
CA GLY A 20 38.15 -21.84 3.34
C GLY A 20 37.84 -23.24 2.82
N ALA A 21 38.83 -24.13 2.87
CA ALA A 21 38.75 -25.45 2.24
C ALA A 21 37.61 -26.34 2.79
N GLY A 22 37.21 -26.12 4.05
CA GLY A 22 36.05 -26.78 4.65
C GLY A 22 34.74 -26.49 3.94
N PHE A 23 34.63 -25.35 3.25
CA PHE A 23 33.45 -25.00 2.44
C PHE A 23 33.44 -25.71 1.08
N SER A 24 34.57 -26.26 0.62
CA SER A 24 34.67 -27.04 -0.63
C SER A 24 34.71 -28.57 -0.40
N LYS A 25 34.86 -29.03 0.84
CA LYS A 25 34.98 -30.46 1.19
C LYS A 25 33.83 -31.32 0.65
N TYR A 26 32.60 -30.81 0.74
CA TYR A 26 31.40 -31.55 0.32
C TYR A 26 31.41 -31.88 -1.18
N ALA A 27 32.14 -31.09 -1.99
CA ALA A 27 32.26 -31.25 -3.43
C ALA A 27 33.38 -32.22 -3.85
N GLY A 28 34.04 -32.88 -2.88
CA GLY A 28 35.09 -33.87 -3.14
C GLY A 28 36.52 -33.33 -3.17
N TYR A 29 36.72 -32.03 -2.89
CA TYR A 29 38.05 -31.45 -2.82
C TYR A 29 38.76 -31.78 -1.51
N PRO A 30 40.08 -32.07 -1.55
CA PRO A 30 40.82 -32.51 -0.39
C PRO A 30 41.03 -31.39 0.62
N LEU A 31 40.86 -31.71 1.90
CA LEU A 31 41.37 -30.91 3.02
C LEU A 31 42.90 -31.00 3.11
N ALA A 32 43.49 -30.14 3.95
CA ALA A 32 44.94 -30.08 4.13
C ALA A 32 45.60 -31.42 4.48
N TRP A 33 44.96 -32.24 5.32
CA TRP A 33 45.49 -33.56 5.69
C TRP A 33 45.35 -34.58 4.55
N GLU A 34 44.25 -34.57 3.79
CA GLU A 34 44.07 -35.41 2.59
C GLU A 34 45.07 -35.05 1.50
N LEU A 35 45.43 -33.76 1.40
CA LEU A 35 46.45 -33.30 0.49
C LEU A 35 47.84 -33.81 0.88
N LYS A 36 48.17 -33.89 2.18
CA LYS A 36 49.41 -34.56 2.64
C LYS A 36 49.45 -36.02 2.22
N ASP A 37 48.34 -36.74 2.35
CA ASP A 37 48.27 -38.15 1.92
C ASP A 37 48.50 -38.30 0.42
N LYS A 38 47.97 -37.37 -0.38
CA LYS A 38 48.21 -37.33 -1.84
C LYS A 38 49.66 -36.99 -2.18
N ILE A 39 50.30 -36.08 -1.45
CA ILE A 39 51.73 -35.77 -1.60
C ILE A 39 52.58 -37.01 -1.24
N LEU A 40 52.24 -37.70 -0.13
CA LEU A 40 52.91 -38.95 0.27
C LEU A 40 52.84 -40.01 -0.83
N ALA A 41 51.69 -40.16 -1.48
CA ALA A 41 51.51 -41.11 -2.59
C ALA A 41 52.35 -40.78 -3.85
N ARG A 42 52.88 -39.56 -3.97
CA ARG A 42 53.80 -39.15 -5.05
C ARG A 42 55.27 -39.41 -4.74
N LEU A 43 55.61 -39.81 -3.51
CA LEU A 43 56.97 -40.17 -3.13
C LEU A 43 57.27 -41.62 -3.56
N SER A 44 58.50 -41.85 -4.02
CA SER A 44 59.00 -43.21 -4.21
C SER A 44 59.34 -43.88 -2.87
N VAL A 45 59.47 -45.20 -2.86
CA VAL A 45 59.85 -46.00 -1.67
C VAL A 45 61.16 -45.52 -1.03
N SER A 46 62.08 -44.98 -1.83
CA SER A 46 63.35 -44.40 -1.34
C SER A 46 63.23 -42.97 -0.80
N GLU A 47 62.18 -42.24 -1.16
CA GLU A 47 61.98 -40.84 -0.76
C GLU A 47 61.07 -40.71 0.47
N GLU A 48 60.13 -41.63 0.67
CA GLU A 48 59.22 -41.63 1.82
C GLU A 48 59.92 -41.55 3.19
N PRO A 49 61.09 -42.20 3.43
CA PRO A 49 61.81 -42.05 4.70
C PRO A 49 62.49 -40.70 4.90
N LEU A 50 62.57 -39.85 3.86
CA LEU A 50 63.29 -38.57 3.89
C LEU A 50 62.45 -37.40 4.42
N ILE A 51 61.14 -37.61 4.59
CA ILE A 51 60.17 -36.57 4.98
C ILE A 51 59.56 -36.89 6.34
N ASP A 52 59.47 -35.90 7.24
CA ASP A 52 58.78 -36.10 8.53
C ASP A 52 57.26 -35.98 8.35
N LYS A 53 56.57 -37.12 8.50
CA LYS A 53 55.11 -37.22 8.35
C LYS A 53 54.33 -36.39 9.39
N ASN A 54 54.95 -35.99 10.50
CA ASN A 54 54.31 -35.19 11.54
C ASN A 54 54.32 -33.69 11.23
N LEU A 55 55.02 -33.26 10.19
CA LEU A 55 55.07 -31.85 9.81
C LEU A 55 53.68 -31.32 9.40
N PRO A 56 53.34 -30.06 9.72
CA PRO A 56 52.16 -29.41 9.14
C PRO A 56 52.28 -29.32 7.60
N LEU A 57 51.16 -29.18 6.89
CA LEU A 57 51.10 -29.24 5.43
C LEU A 57 52.11 -28.30 4.75
N ASP A 58 52.29 -27.10 5.28
CA ASP A 58 53.19 -26.09 4.69
C ASP A 58 54.66 -26.50 4.75
N ALA A 59 55.13 -26.97 5.90
CA ALA A 59 56.46 -27.51 6.07
C ALA A 59 56.65 -28.83 5.29
N PHE A 60 55.61 -29.67 5.29
CA PHE A 60 55.59 -30.93 4.55
C PHE A 60 55.72 -30.71 3.03
N ALA A 61 54.97 -29.77 2.48
CA ALA A 61 55.06 -29.39 1.07
C ALA A 61 56.42 -28.75 0.73
N ASP A 62 57.01 -27.97 1.64
CA ASP A 62 58.36 -27.42 1.46
C ASP A 62 59.43 -28.53 1.39
N GLU A 63 59.34 -29.55 2.26
CA GLU A 63 60.24 -30.72 2.21
C GLU A 63 60.04 -31.54 0.93
N PHE A 64 58.80 -31.75 0.49
CA PHE A 64 58.51 -32.41 -0.77
C PHE A 64 59.18 -31.71 -1.96
N VAL A 65 59.09 -30.38 -2.02
CA VAL A 65 59.74 -29.56 -3.06
C VAL A 65 61.27 -29.63 -2.95
N ARG A 66 61.83 -29.70 -1.74
CA ARG A 66 63.29 -29.88 -1.53
C ARG A 66 63.78 -31.23 -2.02
N ILE A 67 63.04 -32.31 -1.77
CA ILE A 67 63.31 -33.66 -2.30
C ILE A 67 63.34 -33.62 -3.83
N ARG A 68 62.43 -32.84 -4.43
CA ARG A 68 62.39 -32.56 -5.88
C ARG A 68 63.40 -31.50 -6.35
N ARG A 69 64.50 -31.29 -5.60
CA ARG A 69 65.59 -30.35 -5.94
C ARG A 69 65.12 -28.90 -6.12
N ASN A 70 64.17 -28.47 -5.28
CA ASN A 70 63.50 -27.17 -5.35
C ASN A 70 62.68 -26.94 -6.63
N ASN A 71 62.32 -28.00 -7.35
CA ASN A 71 61.37 -27.93 -8.44
C ASN A 71 59.93 -28.13 -7.90
N ARG A 72 59.03 -27.23 -8.28
CA ARG A 72 57.62 -27.27 -7.89
C ARG A 72 56.69 -27.95 -8.90
N THR A 73 57.18 -28.35 -10.07
CA THR A 73 56.36 -28.95 -11.13
C THR A 73 55.45 -30.05 -10.59
N ASP A 74 56.00 -31.06 -9.91
CA ASP A 74 55.22 -32.17 -9.35
C ASP A 74 54.15 -31.73 -8.35
N LEU A 75 54.46 -30.71 -7.53
CA LEU A 75 53.50 -30.19 -6.54
C LEU A 75 52.37 -29.43 -7.24
N ASN A 76 52.71 -28.59 -8.22
CA ASN A 76 51.75 -27.82 -9.00
C ASN A 76 50.86 -28.73 -9.84
N GLU A 77 51.41 -29.77 -10.47
CA GLU A 77 50.65 -30.80 -11.19
C GLU A 77 49.70 -31.55 -10.25
N LEU A 78 50.17 -31.92 -9.05
CA LEU A 78 49.31 -32.56 -8.06
C LEU A 78 48.14 -31.65 -7.64
N LEU A 79 48.41 -30.36 -7.42
CA LEU A 79 47.37 -29.38 -7.07
C LEU A 79 46.37 -29.21 -8.21
N ASP A 80 46.84 -29.07 -9.44
CA ASP A 80 45.98 -28.98 -10.61
C ASP A 80 45.09 -30.23 -10.75
N GLU A 81 45.65 -31.43 -10.65
CA GLU A 81 44.88 -32.68 -10.69
C GLU A 81 43.82 -32.77 -9.59
N CYS A 82 44.10 -32.23 -8.39
CA CYS A 82 43.16 -32.27 -7.27
C CYS A 82 42.04 -31.26 -7.40
N PHE A 83 42.36 -30.05 -7.86
CA PHE A 83 41.48 -28.89 -7.75
C PHE A 83 40.88 -28.43 -9.10
N SER A 84 41.38 -28.95 -10.22
CA SER A 84 40.75 -28.83 -11.55
C SER A 84 39.82 -30.01 -11.87
N ALA A 85 39.73 -31.01 -10.99
CA ALA A 85 38.77 -32.11 -11.11
C ALA A 85 37.32 -31.62 -11.03
N GLU A 86 36.41 -32.25 -11.78
CA GLU A 86 34.99 -31.89 -11.71
C GLU A 86 34.42 -32.11 -10.30
N PRO A 87 33.68 -31.14 -9.73
CA PRO A 87 33.12 -31.28 -8.40
C PRO A 87 32.03 -32.36 -8.39
N SER A 88 31.99 -33.16 -7.32
CA SER A 88 30.94 -34.19 -7.15
C SER A 88 29.54 -33.58 -7.00
N THR A 89 29.46 -32.33 -6.51
CA THR A 89 28.24 -31.54 -6.36
C THR A 89 28.60 -30.07 -6.15
N THR A 90 27.68 -29.18 -6.49
CA THR A 90 27.82 -27.72 -6.40
C THR A 90 26.81 -27.09 -5.44
N HIS A 91 25.96 -27.88 -4.77
CA HIS A 91 24.74 -27.40 -4.11
C HIS A 91 24.91 -26.25 -3.09
N LEU A 92 25.96 -26.24 -2.25
CA LEU A 92 26.15 -25.13 -1.29
C LEU A 92 26.62 -23.84 -1.95
N HIS A 93 27.52 -23.94 -2.92
CA HIS A 93 27.94 -22.80 -3.71
C HIS A 93 26.78 -22.27 -4.56
N GLU A 94 25.94 -23.14 -5.12
CA GLU A 94 24.70 -22.77 -5.80
C GLU A 94 23.76 -22.02 -4.86
N GLN A 95 23.51 -22.56 -3.66
CA GLN A 95 22.67 -21.91 -2.66
C GLN A 95 23.21 -20.53 -2.27
N LEU A 96 24.50 -20.42 -1.99
CA LEU A 96 25.16 -19.13 -1.72
C LEU A 96 25.01 -18.16 -2.90
N SER A 97 25.10 -18.64 -4.14
CA SER A 97 24.96 -17.80 -5.34
C SER A 97 23.57 -17.20 -5.52
N THR A 98 22.56 -17.70 -4.79
CA THR A 98 21.21 -17.10 -4.72
C THR A 98 21.10 -15.96 -3.70
N ILE A 99 22.19 -15.62 -3.00
CA ILE A 99 22.27 -14.59 -1.97
C ILE A 99 23.13 -13.42 -2.50
N PRO A 100 22.58 -12.55 -3.37
CA PRO A 100 23.32 -11.43 -3.98
C PRO A 100 23.75 -10.35 -2.97
N HIS A 101 23.28 -10.46 -1.72
CA HIS A 101 23.69 -9.58 -0.61
C HIS A 101 25.19 -9.71 -0.27
N ILE A 102 25.80 -10.85 -0.59
CA ILE A 102 27.25 -11.07 -0.43
C ILE A 102 27.91 -10.77 -1.77
N GLN A 103 28.39 -9.54 -1.91
CA GLN A 103 29.04 -9.09 -3.15
C GLN A 103 30.53 -9.43 -3.20
N ASP A 104 31.18 -9.56 -2.04
CA ASP A 104 32.62 -9.79 -1.97
C ASP A 104 32.94 -11.10 -1.23
N ILE A 105 33.75 -11.93 -1.88
CA ILE A 105 34.20 -13.22 -1.40
C ILE A 105 35.72 -13.26 -1.44
N ILE A 106 36.34 -13.50 -0.29
CA ILE A 106 37.77 -13.79 -0.15
C ILE A 106 37.92 -15.30 0.06
N THR A 107 38.85 -15.93 -0.65
CA THR A 107 39.09 -17.37 -0.50
C THR A 107 40.56 -17.74 -0.53
N THR A 108 40.91 -18.78 0.23
CA THR A 108 42.21 -19.47 0.16
C THR A 108 42.16 -20.74 -0.69
N ASN A 109 40.99 -21.06 -1.26
CA ASN A 109 40.78 -22.27 -2.04
C ASN A 109 41.31 -22.10 -3.47
N TYR A 110 41.83 -23.20 -4.02
CA TYR A 110 42.33 -23.26 -5.39
C TYR A 110 41.26 -23.68 -6.40
N ASP A 111 40.24 -24.42 -5.94
CA ASP A 111 39.15 -24.94 -6.77
C ASP A 111 38.39 -23.83 -7.50
N LEU A 112 37.56 -24.26 -8.45
CA LEU A 112 36.78 -23.39 -9.34
C LEU A 112 35.27 -23.38 -9.00
N LEU A 113 34.87 -23.73 -7.77
CA LEU A 113 33.44 -23.85 -7.41
C LEU A 113 32.70 -22.52 -7.55
N PHE A 114 33.28 -21.42 -7.05
CA PHE A 114 32.68 -20.09 -7.17
C PHE A 114 32.56 -19.68 -8.64
N GLU A 115 33.64 -19.83 -9.39
CA GLU A 115 33.70 -19.53 -10.82
C GLU A 115 32.64 -20.32 -11.61
N THR A 116 32.44 -21.59 -11.25
CA THR A 116 31.45 -22.48 -11.88
C THR A 116 30.02 -22.01 -11.62
N VAL A 117 29.63 -21.78 -10.36
CA VAL A 117 28.22 -21.47 -10.02
C VAL A 117 27.84 -20.02 -10.35
N TYR A 118 28.80 -19.09 -10.31
CA TYR A 118 28.58 -17.68 -10.64
C TYR A 118 28.88 -17.35 -12.11
N THR A 119 28.93 -18.33 -13.01
CA THR A 119 29.26 -18.13 -14.44
C THR A 119 28.64 -16.84 -15.04
N GLY A 120 29.50 -15.92 -15.49
CA GLY A 120 29.11 -14.63 -16.09
C GLY A 120 28.61 -13.56 -15.10
N ARG A 121 28.79 -13.77 -13.79
CA ARG A 121 28.36 -12.89 -12.69
C ARG A 121 29.43 -12.72 -11.62
N ILE A 122 30.69 -13.09 -11.91
CA ILE A 122 31.79 -13.06 -10.95
C ILE A 122 33.07 -12.50 -11.57
N ASN A 123 33.74 -11.63 -10.82
CA ASN A 123 35.07 -11.10 -11.12
C ASN A 123 36.13 -11.83 -10.33
N VAL A 124 36.95 -12.63 -11.00
CA VAL A 124 38.06 -13.36 -10.37
C VAL A 124 39.31 -12.48 -10.35
N ILE A 125 39.83 -12.27 -9.13
CA ILE A 125 40.98 -11.44 -8.80
C ILE A 125 41.97 -12.29 -8.00
N ALA A 126 43.02 -12.78 -8.66
CA ALA A 126 44.09 -13.57 -8.06
C ALA A 126 45.45 -12.84 -8.11
N GLN A 127 45.59 -11.83 -8.96
CA GLN A 127 46.83 -11.07 -9.14
C GLN A 127 46.60 -9.55 -9.06
N ASN A 128 47.67 -8.79 -8.79
CA ASN A 128 47.65 -7.32 -8.70
C ASN A 128 47.05 -6.64 -9.94
N GLN A 129 47.33 -7.16 -11.14
CA GLN A 129 46.83 -6.58 -12.39
C GLN A 129 45.32 -6.80 -12.58
N GLU A 130 44.75 -7.81 -11.93
CA GLU A 130 43.33 -8.14 -12.03
C GLU A 130 42.44 -7.30 -11.10
N VAL A 131 43.03 -6.51 -10.18
CA VAL A 131 42.29 -5.62 -9.27
C VAL A 131 41.43 -4.61 -10.04
N VAL A 132 41.79 -4.27 -11.28
CA VAL A 132 41.00 -3.40 -12.17
C VAL A 132 39.60 -3.97 -12.50
N LYS A 133 39.37 -5.26 -12.29
CA LYS A 133 38.06 -5.91 -12.49
C LYS A 133 37.09 -5.63 -11.34
N PHE A 134 37.60 -5.28 -10.15
CA PHE A 134 36.80 -5.08 -8.94
C PHE A 134 35.72 -4.00 -9.17
N ASN A 135 34.46 -4.36 -8.96
CA ASN A 135 33.33 -3.44 -9.13
C ASN A 135 32.12 -3.86 -8.29
N GLY A 136 31.13 -2.98 -8.13
CA GLY A 136 29.91 -3.26 -7.37
C GLY A 136 28.73 -3.81 -8.18
N LYS A 137 28.95 -4.32 -9.40
CA LYS A 137 27.88 -4.85 -10.27
C LYS A 137 27.81 -6.37 -10.26
N GLU A 138 28.95 -7.03 -10.07
CA GLU A 138 29.11 -8.49 -10.08
C GLU A 138 29.80 -8.90 -8.78
N THR A 139 29.66 -10.17 -8.39
CA THR A 139 30.35 -10.70 -7.21
C THR A 139 31.86 -10.66 -7.43
N ASN A 140 32.65 -10.14 -6.49
CA ASN A 140 34.12 -10.17 -6.57
C ASN A 140 34.66 -11.37 -5.80
N LEU A 141 35.50 -12.17 -6.46
CA LEU A 141 36.21 -13.29 -5.86
C LEU A 141 37.70 -12.98 -5.77
N ILE A 142 38.19 -12.82 -4.55
CA ILE A 142 39.57 -12.48 -4.23
C ILE A 142 40.28 -13.75 -3.76
N LYS A 143 41.15 -14.32 -4.60
CA LYS A 143 41.89 -15.56 -4.30
C LYS A 143 43.27 -15.21 -3.75
N ILE A 144 43.43 -15.31 -2.43
CA ILE A 144 44.63 -14.79 -1.75
C ILE A 144 45.79 -15.78 -1.69
N HIS A 145 45.52 -17.08 -1.89
CA HIS A 145 46.55 -18.11 -2.00
C HIS A 145 46.94 -18.41 -3.45
N GLY A 146 46.57 -17.52 -4.39
CA GLY A 146 46.84 -17.71 -5.81
C GLY A 146 45.74 -18.51 -6.52
N ASP A 147 46.03 -18.87 -7.77
CA ASP A 147 45.07 -19.50 -8.68
C ASP A 147 45.78 -20.51 -9.58
N LEU A 148 45.11 -21.62 -9.93
CA LEU A 148 45.66 -22.68 -10.77
C LEU A 148 46.06 -22.20 -12.18
N ARG A 149 45.43 -21.12 -12.67
CA ARG A 149 45.82 -20.44 -13.93
C ARG A 149 47.24 -19.88 -13.89
N PHE A 150 47.74 -19.61 -12.68
CA PHE A 150 49.02 -18.99 -12.42
C PHE A 150 49.78 -19.80 -11.34
N PRO A 151 50.29 -21.01 -11.67
CA PRO A 151 50.83 -21.94 -10.68
C PRO A 151 51.99 -21.39 -9.83
N GLU A 152 52.70 -20.38 -10.32
CA GLU A 152 53.77 -19.67 -9.62
C GLU A 152 53.26 -18.79 -8.45
N THR A 153 51.97 -18.48 -8.43
CA THR A 153 51.32 -17.68 -7.39
C THR A 153 50.76 -18.51 -6.23
N LEU A 154 50.75 -19.85 -6.36
CA LEU A 154 50.14 -20.76 -5.39
C LEU A 154 50.88 -20.75 -4.05
N VAL A 155 50.14 -20.49 -2.96
CA VAL A 155 50.68 -20.39 -1.60
C VAL A 155 50.41 -21.67 -0.80
N ILE A 156 51.38 -22.59 -0.78
CA ILE A 156 51.24 -23.86 -0.05
C ILE A 156 52.47 -24.22 0.78
N THR A 157 53.69 -23.94 0.31
CA THR A 157 54.91 -24.29 1.05
C THR A 157 55.21 -23.25 2.12
N LYS A 158 55.97 -23.64 3.14
CA LYS A 158 56.48 -22.71 4.16
C LYS A 158 57.21 -21.51 3.55
N SER A 159 57.97 -21.72 2.47
CA SER A 159 58.64 -20.64 1.74
C SER A 159 57.65 -19.70 1.02
N ASP A 160 56.51 -20.21 0.54
CA ASP A 160 55.46 -19.37 -0.06
C ASP A 160 54.77 -18.51 1.00
N TYR A 161 54.38 -19.09 2.13
CA TYR A 161 53.77 -18.34 3.23
C TYR A 161 54.71 -17.25 3.73
N ALA A 162 56.00 -17.56 3.91
CA ALA A 162 57.01 -16.56 4.29
C ALA A 162 57.12 -15.42 3.25
N ARG A 163 57.06 -15.71 1.95
CA ARG A 163 57.00 -14.67 0.91
C ARG A 163 55.71 -13.87 0.98
N PHE A 164 54.57 -14.55 1.12
CA PHE A 164 53.25 -13.97 1.19
C PHE A 164 53.11 -12.96 2.34
N TYR A 165 53.57 -13.32 3.56
CA TYR A 165 53.56 -12.39 4.71
C TYR A 165 54.54 -11.23 4.60
N ASN A 166 55.61 -11.39 3.80
CA ASN A 166 56.61 -10.37 3.54
C ASN A 166 56.31 -9.58 2.25
N LEU A 167 55.17 -9.81 1.60
CA LEU A 167 54.76 -9.06 0.42
C LEU A 167 54.72 -7.56 0.75
N ASP A 168 55.05 -6.76 -0.26
CA ASP A 168 54.92 -5.32 -0.17
C ASP A 168 53.46 -4.98 0.12
N LYS A 169 53.21 -4.45 1.32
CA LYS A 169 51.88 -4.09 1.78
C LYS A 169 51.25 -2.96 0.94
N SER A 170 52.03 -2.31 0.07
CA SER A 170 51.55 -1.35 -0.92
C SER A 170 51.06 -1.99 -2.23
N SER A 171 51.13 -3.31 -2.37
CA SER A 171 50.61 -3.99 -3.55
C SER A 171 49.08 -3.79 -3.68
N PRO A 172 48.55 -3.62 -4.91
CA PRO A 172 47.12 -3.36 -5.12
C PRO A 172 46.18 -4.41 -4.52
N LEU A 173 46.52 -5.71 -4.68
CA LEU A 173 45.70 -6.81 -4.16
C LEU A 173 45.66 -6.80 -2.62
N TRP A 174 46.82 -6.58 -1.99
CA TRP A 174 46.89 -6.52 -0.53
C TRP A 174 46.19 -5.29 0.03
N SER A 175 46.28 -4.16 -0.65
CA SER A 175 45.55 -2.94 -0.29
C SER A 175 44.04 -3.14 -0.33
N LEU A 176 43.54 -3.88 -1.33
CA LEU A 176 42.12 -4.25 -1.42
C LEU A 176 41.70 -5.15 -0.24
N ILE A 177 42.50 -6.14 0.12
CA ILE A 177 42.22 -7.05 1.26
C ILE A 177 42.20 -6.26 2.57
N ILE A 178 43.20 -5.41 2.81
CA ILE A 178 43.24 -4.53 3.99
C ILE A 178 42.00 -3.63 4.04
N ASN A 179 41.62 -3.05 2.89
CA ASN A 179 40.43 -2.21 2.80
C ASN A 179 39.18 -2.99 3.23
N LYS A 180 38.94 -4.16 2.63
CA LYS A 180 37.82 -5.05 2.94
C LYS A 180 37.74 -5.37 4.44
N ILE A 181 38.84 -5.81 5.04
CA ILE A 181 38.89 -6.14 6.48
C ILE A 181 38.66 -4.91 7.37
N SER A 182 39.04 -3.72 6.90
CA SER A 182 38.91 -2.47 7.67
C SER A 182 37.51 -1.86 7.58
N THR A 183 36.83 -2.01 6.44
CA THR A 183 35.52 -1.37 6.17
C THR A 183 34.34 -2.29 6.42
N ASP A 184 34.51 -3.59 6.19
CA ASP A 184 33.42 -4.55 6.12
C ASP A 184 33.38 -5.43 7.37
N ILE A 185 32.27 -6.12 7.56
CA ILE A 185 32.13 -7.18 8.56
C ILE A 185 32.60 -8.48 7.93
N ILE A 186 33.52 -9.18 8.60
CA ILE A 186 34.11 -10.41 8.04
C ILE A 186 33.40 -11.64 8.59
N LEU A 187 32.96 -12.52 7.68
CA LEU A 187 32.37 -13.80 7.99
C LEU A 187 33.26 -14.94 7.50
N PHE A 188 33.87 -15.69 8.42
CA PHE A 188 34.64 -16.89 8.11
C PHE A 188 33.74 -18.13 8.04
N ILE A 189 33.85 -18.90 6.95
CA ILE A 189 33.19 -20.22 6.77
C ILE A 189 34.20 -21.22 6.21
N GLY A 190 34.17 -22.46 6.70
CA GLY A 190 35.02 -23.53 6.16
C GLY A 190 36.47 -23.49 6.65
N TYR A 191 36.72 -22.82 7.77
CA TYR A 191 38.02 -22.76 8.42
C TYR A 191 38.09 -23.66 9.65
N GLY A 192 39.24 -24.30 9.82
CA GLY A 192 39.63 -24.92 11.08
C GLY A 192 40.36 -23.91 11.97
N TYR A 193 40.18 -24.02 13.28
CA TYR A 193 40.89 -23.19 14.26
C TYR A 193 42.42 -23.30 14.13
N GLU A 194 42.89 -24.46 13.68
CA GLU A 194 44.30 -24.83 13.59
C GLU A 194 44.98 -24.33 12.31
N ASP A 195 44.36 -23.44 11.55
CA ASP A 195 45.04 -22.76 10.44
C ASP A 195 45.76 -21.51 10.96
N PRO A 196 47.05 -21.59 11.34
CA PRO A 196 47.80 -20.42 11.81
C PRO A 196 47.90 -19.33 10.75
N ASN A 197 47.68 -19.66 9.47
CA ASN A 197 47.89 -18.72 8.39
C ASN A 197 46.79 -17.66 8.33
N ILE A 198 45.54 -18.07 8.52
CA ILE A 198 44.41 -17.14 8.57
C ILE A 198 44.52 -16.21 9.76
N TRP A 199 44.90 -16.73 10.93
CA TRP A 199 45.09 -15.89 12.12
C TRP A 199 46.27 -14.95 11.98
N ALA A 200 47.32 -15.33 11.28
CA ALA A 200 48.44 -14.45 10.98
C ALA A 200 48.03 -13.30 10.04
N ILE A 201 47.25 -13.59 8.99
CA ILE A 201 46.69 -12.55 8.11
C ILE A 201 45.79 -11.61 8.91
N TYR A 202 44.91 -12.17 9.73
CA TYR A 202 44.04 -11.37 10.59
C TYR A 202 44.84 -10.50 11.56
N ASP A 203 45.75 -11.07 12.35
CA ASP A 203 46.55 -10.35 13.34
C ASP A 203 47.37 -9.23 12.69
N GLN A 204 47.96 -9.47 11.51
CA GLN A 204 48.66 -8.45 10.75
C GLN A 204 47.80 -7.25 10.39
N VAL A 205 46.52 -7.46 10.08
CA VAL A 205 45.59 -6.37 9.74
C VAL A 205 45.01 -5.74 11.01
N ALA A 206 44.76 -6.54 12.04
CA ALA A 206 44.24 -6.12 13.32
C ALA A 206 45.21 -5.14 14.03
N ASP A 207 46.52 -5.34 13.89
CA ASP A 207 47.57 -4.47 14.43
C ASP A 207 47.50 -3.03 13.89
N TYR A 208 46.99 -2.82 12.67
CA TYR A 208 46.80 -1.48 12.11
C TYR A 208 45.55 -0.75 12.62
N LEU A 209 44.58 -1.47 13.21
CA LEU A 209 43.25 -0.94 13.51
C LEU A 209 43.02 -0.56 14.99
N THR A 210 44.07 -0.60 15.82
CA THR A 210 44.29 -0.16 17.23
C THR A 210 43.13 -0.08 18.25
N SER A 211 41.90 0.32 17.92
CA SER A 211 40.77 0.43 18.88
C SER A 211 39.33 0.42 18.32
N SER A 212 39.11 0.53 17.00
CA SER A 212 37.75 0.49 16.41
C SER A 212 37.71 -0.54 15.28
N ARG A 213 37.27 -1.75 15.61
CA ARG A 213 37.19 -2.88 14.66
C ARG A 213 35.75 -3.21 14.36
N LYS A 214 35.47 -3.54 13.10
CA LYS A 214 34.18 -4.12 12.70
C LYS A 214 34.03 -5.51 13.32
N PRO A 215 32.79 -5.96 13.59
CA PRO A 215 32.50 -7.33 13.98
C PRO A 215 33.13 -8.38 13.07
N ILE A 216 33.55 -9.50 13.66
CA ILE A 216 34.03 -10.68 12.93
C ILE A 216 33.25 -11.89 13.43
N PHE A 217 32.85 -12.73 12.48
CA PHE A 217 32.09 -13.95 12.74
C PHE A 217 32.82 -15.16 12.20
N LEU A 218 32.72 -16.29 12.90
CA LEU A 218 33.17 -17.60 12.43
C LEU A 218 32.02 -18.59 12.54
N VAL A 219 31.62 -19.16 11.41
CA VAL A 219 30.68 -20.28 11.35
C VAL A 219 31.47 -21.57 11.16
N ALA A 220 31.45 -22.41 12.18
CA ALA A 220 32.02 -23.74 12.14
C ALA A 220 31.32 -24.65 13.16
N PRO A 221 31.22 -25.96 12.89
CA PRO A 221 30.64 -26.90 13.84
C PRO A 221 31.68 -27.40 14.87
N ASP A 222 31.19 -27.68 16.08
CA ASP A 222 31.81 -28.55 17.09
C ASP A 222 33.20 -28.11 17.62
N TYR A 223 33.44 -26.81 17.77
CA TYR A 223 34.68 -26.33 18.40
C TYR A 223 34.67 -26.59 19.92
N PRO A 224 35.80 -27.07 20.50
CA PRO A 224 35.93 -27.24 21.94
C PRO A 224 35.99 -25.90 22.67
N GLU A 225 35.52 -25.88 23.92
CA GLU A 225 35.32 -24.65 24.72
C GLU A 225 36.56 -23.77 24.85
N HIS A 226 37.74 -24.36 25.06
CA HIS A 226 39.00 -23.60 25.16
C HIS A 226 39.35 -22.85 23.86
N LYS A 227 38.96 -23.38 22.68
CA LYS A 227 39.14 -22.69 21.39
C LYS A 227 38.12 -21.57 21.21
N ILE A 228 36.88 -21.77 21.66
CA ILE A 228 35.85 -20.74 21.64
C ILE A 228 36.27 -19.53 22.50
N GLU A 229 36.84 -19.79 23.68
CA GLU A 229 37.32 -18.72 24.56
C GLU A 229 38.49 -17.93 23.94
N PHE A 230 39.40 -18.60 23.24
CA PHE A 230 40.46 -17.92 22.47
C PHE A 230 39.88 -17.00 21.38
N LEU A 231 38.91 -17.49 20.60
CA LEU A 231 38.25 -16.68 19.57
C LEU A 231 37.56 -15.45 20.18
N ARG A 232 36.92 -15.62 21.35
CA ARG A 232 36.31 -14.51 22.09
C ARG A 232 37.35 -13.47 22.52
N GLN A 233 38.52 -13.89 22.99
CA GLN A 233 39.63 -12.98 23.33
C GLN A 233 40.17 -12.21 22.12
N LYS A 234 40.13 -12.81 20.93
CA LYS A 234 40.49 -12.18 19.66
C LYS A 234 39.39 -11.28 19.07
N GLY A 235 38.23 -11.19 19.73
CA GLY A 235 37.08 -10.39 19.29
C GLY A 235 36.22 -11.05 18.21
N ILE A 236 36.34 -12.36 18.03
CA ILE A 236 35.62 -13.14 17.00
C ILE A 236 34.39 -13.78 17.63
N THR A 237 33.23 -13.57 16.99
CA THR A 237 31.97 -14.18 17.39
C THR A 237 31.84 -15.55 16.74
N TYR A 238 31.95 -16.61 17.54
CA TYR A 238 31.76 -17.99 17.08
C TYR A 238 30.27 -18.37 17.03
N LEU A 239 29.87 -18.99 15.92
CA LEU A 239 28.55 -19.57 15.70
C LEU A 239 28.70 -21.08 15.49
N ASN A 240 28.22 -21.86 16.44
CA ASN A 240 28.27 -23.33 16.40
C ASN A 240 27.21 -23.90 15.46
N MET A 241 27.52 -23.96 14.16
CA MET A 241 26.62 -24.50 13.15
C MET A 241 27.38 -24.90 11.88
N LYS A 242 26.77 -25.76 11.08
CA LYS A 242 27.31 -26.12 9.77
C LYS A 242 27.04 -25.03 8.74
N ALA A 243 27.82 -25.00 7.66
CA ALA A 243 27.65 -24.01 6.60
C ALA A 243 26.30 -24.18 5.89
N GLU A 244 25.86 -25.42 5.71
CA GLU A 244 24.57 -25.81 5.13
C GLU A 244 23.39 -25.27 5.92
N GLU A 245 23.44 -25.45 7.25
CA GLU A 245 22.43 -24.94 8.18
C GLU A 245 22.41 -23.40 8.16
N PHE A 246 23.59 -22.78 8.17
CA PHE A 246 23.73 -21.32 8.12
C PHE A 246 23.12 -20.72 6.87
N LEU A 247 23.47 -21.24 5.68
CA LEU A 247 22.93 -20.73 4.43
C LEU A 247 21.42 -20.96 4.31
N THR A 248 20.90 -22.06 4.88
CA THR A 248 19.46 -22.36 4.84
C THR A 248 18.68 -21.37 5.70
N GLU A 249 19.15 -21.13 6.93
CA GLU A 249 18.53 -20.18 7.83
C GLU A 249 18.67 -18.73 7.33
N LEU A 250 19.84 -18.35 6.79
CA LEU A 250 20.06 -17.03 6.21
C LEU A 250 19.14 -16.79 5.02
N HIS A 251 19.01 -17.77 4.13
CA HIS A 251 18.12 -17.64 2.97
C HIS A 251 16.67 -17.45 3.41
N GLN A 252 16.21 -18.19 4.44
CA GLN A 252 14.87 -18.00 5.00
C GLN A 252 14.71 -16.63 5.68
N ASP A 253 15.72 -16.13 6.41
CA ASP A 253 15.69 -14.78 6.99
C ASP A 253 15.55 -13.70 5.91
N ILE A 254 16.29 -13.82 4.81
CA ILE A 254 16.18 -12.90 3.68
C ILE A 254 14.78 -13.00 3.06
N LYS A 255 14.23 -14.21 2.84
CA LYS A 255 12.85 -14.36 2.34
C LYS A 255 11.81 -13.65 3.24
N ASN A 256 12.03 -13.67 4.55
CA ASN A 256 11.15 -13.02 5.51
C ASN A 256 11.27 -11.49 5.53
N ASN A 257 12.36 -10.92 5.00
CA ASN A 257 12.66 -9.50 5.16
C ASN A 257 12.89 -8.74 3.85
N ILE A 258 13.14 -9.40 2.71
CA ILE A 258 13.60 -8.75 1.46
C ILE A 258 12.64 -7.67 0.94
N LEU A 259 11.33 -7.89 1.03
CA LEU A 259 10.33 -6.92 0.58
C LEU A 259 10.26 -5.70 1.52
N PRO A 260 10.12 -5.87 2.84
CA PRO A 260 10.26 -4.77 3.79
C PRO A 260 11.60 -4.03 3.71
N ASP A 261 12.72 -4.74 3.61
CA ASP A 261 14.06 -4.14 3.56
C ASP A 261 14.23 -3.24 2.35
N PHE A 262 13.67 -3.63 1.21
CA PHE A 262 13.69 -2.80 0.01
C PHE A 262 12.87 -1.53 0.19
N ARG A 263 11.70 -1.60 0.85
CA ARG A 263 10.88 -0.42 1.17
C ARG A 263 11.60 0.54 2.13
N ASP A 264 12.38 -0.01 3.06
CA ASP A 264 13.16 0.75 4.04
C ASP A 264 14.50 1.26 3.50
N GLY A 265 14.84 0.96 2.23
CA GLY A 265 16.10 1.37 1.61
C GLY A 265 17.33 0.67 2.18
N ILE A 266 17.16 -0.50 2.81
CA ILE A 266 18.23 -1.30 3.41
C ILE A 266 19.02 -2.06 2.34
N VAL A 267 18.32 -2.56 1.32
CA VAL A 267 18.88 -3.37 0.23
C VAL A 267 18.85 -2.59 -1.08
N SER A 268 19.88 -2.75 -1.91
CA SER A 268 19.96 -2.06 -3.20
C SER A 268 18.92 -2.60 -4.22
N PRO A 269 18.48 -1.78 -5.20
CA PRO A 269 17.60 -2.24 -6.27
C PRO A 269 18.16 -3.41 -7.09
N GLU A 270 19.49 -3.45 -7.26
CA GLU A 270 20.21 -4.50 -7.98
C GLU A 270 20.10 -5.84 -7.23
N THR A 271 20.52 -5.88 -5.96
CA THR A 271 20.40 -7.06 -5.08
C THR A 271 18.96 -7.53 -4.96
N PHE A 272 18.01 -6.60 -4.78
CA PHE A 272 16.59 -6.90 -4.71
C PHE A 272 16.07 -7.60 -5.98
N ARG A 273 16.38 -7.06 -7.15
CA ARG A 273 15.98 -7.66 -8.44
C ARG A 273 16.61 -9.03 -8.65
N GLU A 274 17.90 -9.17 -8.33
CA GLU A 274 18.62 -10.43 -8.50
C GLU A 274 18.07 -11.53 -7.58
N PHE A 275 17.82 -11.22 -6.30
CA PHE A 275 17.23 -12.17 -5.36
C PHE A 275 15.84 -12.63 -5.83
N LEU A 276 14.96 -11.69 -6.22
CA LEU A 276 13.63 -12.04 -6.72
C LEU A 276 13.66 -12.88 -8.00
N LYS A 277 14.64 -12.65 -8.88
CA LYS A 277 14.83 -13.43 -10.11
C LYS A 277 15.10 -14.91 -9.79
N TYR A 278 15.88 -15.23 -8.75
CA TYR A 278 16.09 -16.61 -8.29
C TYR A 278 14.79 -17.27 -7.80
N HIS A 279 13.88 -16.47 -7.25
CA HIS A 279 12.55 -16.91 -6.84
C HIS A 279 11.51 -16.85 -7.98
N ASN A 280 11.93 -16.73 -9.24
CA ASN A 280 11.07 -16.61 -10.42
C ASN A 280 10.09 -15.41 -10.37
N ILE A 281 10.48 -14.32 -9.70
CA ILE A 281 9.70 -13.08 -9.57
C ILE A 281 10.42 -11.95 -10.31
N SER A 282 9.64 -11.15 -11.04
CA SER A 282 10.08 -9.92 -11.71
C SER A 282 9.37 -8.72 -11.07
N PRO A 283 10.12 -7.83 -10.39
CA PRO A 283 9.57 -6.60 -9.84
C PRO A 283 9.57 -5.47 -10.87
N THR A 284 8.48 -4.71 -10.92
CA THR A 284 8.45 -3.36 -11.52
C THR A 284 8.63 -2.35 -10.41
N LEU A 285 9.61 -1.45 -10.58
CA LEU A 285 9.94 -0.41 -9.62
C LEU A 285 9.53 0.96 -10.17
N LYS A 286 8.94 1.79 -9.31
CA LYS A 286 8.59 3.17 -9.63
C LYS A 286 9.45 4.13 -8.81
N GLY A 287 10.10 5.08 -9.48
CA GLY A 287 10.86 6.12 -8.79
C GLY A 287 9.94 7.04 -7.98
N ASN A 288 10.36 7.41 -6.78
CA ASN A 288 9.73 8.45 -5.95
C ASN A 288 10.80 9.46 -5.48
N ASN A 289 10.41 10.48 -4.71
CA ASN A 289 11.34 11.53 -4.25
C ASN A 289 12.44 11.01 -3.29
N GLU A 290 12.29 9.80 -2.73
CA GLU A 290 13.17 9.20 -1.72
C GLU A 290 13.92 7.95 -2.23
N GLY A 291 13.75 7.56 -3.50
CA GLY A 291 14.34 6.36 -4.08
C GLY A 291 13.39 5.60 -5.02
N PHE A 292 13.23 4.30 -4.78
CA PHE A 292 12.39 3.39 -5.57
C PHE A 292 11.34 2.72 -4.69
N ALA A 293 10.11 2.63 -5.20
CA ALA A 293 9.02 1.86 -4.59
C ALA A 293 8.65 0.65 -5.45
N ILE A 294 8.15 -0.41 -4.80
CA ILE A 294 7.61 -1.59 -5.49
C ILE A 294 6.24 -1.21 -6.08
N ASP A 295 6.10 -1.30 -7.40
CA ASP A 295 4.84 -1.04 -8.11
C ASP A 295 4.09 -2.36 -8.36
N VAL A 296 4.77 -3.33 -8.96
CA VAL A 296 4.18 -4.64 -9.32
C VAL A 296 5.17 -5.76 -9.05
N LEU A 297 4.69 -6.88 -8.51
CA LEU A 297 5.40 -8.15 -8.49
C LEU A 297 4.72 -9.11 -9.46
N LYS A 298 5.47 -9.65 -10.42
CA LYS A 298 4.95 -10.58 -11.43
C LYS A 298 5.79 -11.85 -11.47
N GLY A 299 5.14 -13.00 -11.50
CA GLY A 299 5.85 -14.27 -11.72
C GLY A 299 6.36 -14.37 -13.16
N ILE A 300 7.60 -14.82 -13.32
CA ILE A 300 8.28 -14.93 -14.61
C ILE A 300 7.66 -16.06 -15.45
N LYS A 301 7.34 -17.19 -14.81
CA LYS A 301 6.85 -18.40 -15.48
C LYS A 301 5.35 -18.64 -15.29
N ARG A 302 4.79 -18.22 -14.16
CA ARG A 302 3.40 -18.48 -13.75
C ARG A 302 2.84 -17.32 -12.92
N PRO A 303 1.52 -17.21 -12.74
CA PRO A 303 0.94 -16.35 -11.70
C PRO A 303 1.54 -16.70 -10.33
N LEU A 304 1.77 -15.67 -9.51
CA LEU A 304 2.32 -15.86 -8.17
C LEU A 304 1.29 -16.48 -7.25
N GLU A 305 1.72 -17.45 -6.45
CA GLU A 305 0.91 -18.01 -5.37
C GLU A 305 1.19 -17.25 -4.07
N GLY A 306 0.11 -16.88 -3.39
CA GLY A 306 0.17 -16.19 -2.11
C GLY A 306 -0.52 -16.98 -1.02
N ASP A 307 0.08 -16.96 0.17
CA ASP A 307 -0.49 -17.53 1.38
C ASP A 307 -0.88 -16.42 2.34
N LEU A 308 -2.11 -16.49 2.82
CA LEU A 308 -2.64 -15.62 3.87
C LEU A 308 -2.92 -16.46 5.12
N LYS A 309 -2.11 -16.28 6.16
CA LYS A 309 -2.34 -16.88 7.47
C LYS A 309 -2.77 -15.80 8.44
N LEU A 310 -3.89 -16.04 9.09
CA LEU A 310 -4.53 -15.08 9.98
C LEU A 310 -4.86 -15.76 11.29
N LYS A 311 -4.33 -15.20 12.39
CA LYS A 311 -4.65 -15.63 13.75
C LYS A 311 -5.30 -14.48 14.50
N PHE A 312 -6.52 -14.71 14.94
CA PHE A 312 -7.33 -13.70 15.64
C PHE A 312 -7.59 -14.08 17.09
N ASN A 313 -7.82 -13.06 17.91
CA ASN A 313 -8.41 -13.22 19.24
C ASN A 313 -9.87 -13.70 19.13
N GLU A 314 -10.43 -14.25 20.22
CA GLU A 314 -11.79 -14.84 20.21
C GLU A 314 -12.88 -13.85 19.75
N GLY A 315 -12.79 -12.58 20.16
CA GLY A 315 -13.76 -11.54 19.79
C GLY A 315 -13.83 -11.32 18.26
N PRO A 316 -12.73 -10.89 17.61
CA PRO A 316 -12.69 -10.73 16.16
C PRO A 316 -13.01 -12.02 15.38
N LEU A 317 -12.60 -13.19 15.89
CA LEU A 317 -12.91 -14.48 15.27
C LEU A 317 -14.43 -14.75 15.23
N ASN A 318 -15.16 -14.42 16.30
CA ASN A 318 -16.61 -14.57 16.34
C ASN A 318 -17.31 -13.59 15.39
N ALA A 319 -16.82 -12.36 15.28
CA ALA A 319 -17.30 -11.38 14.29
C ALA A 319 -17.11 -11.89 12.86
N LEU A 320 -15.94 -12.48 12.55
CA LEU A 320 -15.68 -13.09 11.23
C LEU A 320 -16.56 -14.30 10.94
N LYS A 321 -16.76 -15.20 11.92
CA LYS A 321 -17.68 -16.34 11.76
C LYS A 321 -19.09 -15.87 11.45
N SER A 322 -19.60 -14.91 12.22
CA SER A 322 -20.90 -14.29 11.96
C SER A 322 -20.95 -13.64 10.57
N PHE A 323 -19.86 -12.97 10.17
CA PHE A 323 -19.75 -12.37 8.85
C PHE A 323 -19.89 -13.39 7.74
N PHE A 324 -19.19 -14.53 7.79
CA PHE A 324 -19.32 -15.58 6.78
C PHE A 324 -20.67 -16.30 6.81
N GLU A 325 -21.26 -16.50 7.99
CA GLU A 325 -22.57 -17.19 8.14
C GLU A 325 -23.77 -16.36 7.64
N THR A 326 -23.70 -15.03 7.72
CA THR A 326 -24.80 -14.11 7.38
C THR A 326 -24.75 -13.65 5.92
N GLY A 327 -25.91 -13.34 5.31
CA GLY A 327 -25.98 -12.89 3.91
C GLY A 327 -25.21 -11.59 3.66
N LEU A 328 -25.51 -10.55 4.43
CA LEU A 328 -24.80 -9.27 4.41
C LEU A 328 -24.51 -8.81 5.84
N SER A 329 -23.23 -8.67 6.14
CA SER A 329 -22.73 -8.04 7.36
C SER A 329 -21.92 -6.81 6.94
N SER A 330 -21.94 -5.77 7.79
CA SER A 330 -21.01 -4.64 7.64
C SER A 330 -19.58 -5.17 7.52
N PRO A 331 -18.68 -4.45 6.82
CA PRO A 331 -17.27 -4.83 6.78
C PRO A 331 -16.77 -5.12 8.19
N VAL A 332 -16.12 -6.26 8.36
CA VAL A 332 -15.48 -6.57 9.65
C VAL A 332 -14.11 -5.97 9.62
N GLU A 333 -13.91 -5.00 10.49
CA GLU A 333 -12.62 -4.35 10.68
C GLU A 333 -11.94 -4.98 11.89
N ILE A 334 -10.68 -5.38 11.70
CA ILE A 334 -9.82 -5.93 12.74
C ILE A 334 -8.60 -5.02 12.81
N ASP A 335 -8.44 -4.35 13.93
CA ASP A 335 -7.25 -3.57 14.24
C ASP A 335 -6.10 -4.47 14.72
N ASP A 336 -4.92 -3.88 14.84
CA ASP A 336 -3.69 -4.55 15.32
C ASP A 336 -3.85 -5.20 16.72
N THR A 337 -4.80 -4.73 17.56
CA THR A 337 -5.05 -5.34 18.88
C THR A 337 -5.87 -6.63 18.82
N GLY A 338 -6.59 -6.84 17.71
CA GLY A 338 -7.44 -8.01 17.49
C GLY A 338 -6.76 -9.18 16.78
N ALA A 339 -5.58 -8.96 16.18
CA ALA A 339 -4.85 -9.94 15.39
C ALA A 339 -3.51 -10.26 16.07
N ASN A 340 -3.28 -11.55 16.38
CA ASN A 340 -2.08 -11.98 17.08
C ASN A 340 -0.94 -12.38 16.14
N ASP A 341 -1.27 -12.72 14.89
CA ASP A 341 -0.29 -13.17 13.89
C ASP A 341 -0.92 -13.05 12.51
N ILE A 342 -0.50 -12.03 11.75
CA ILE A 342 -0.89 -11.85 10.35
C ILE A 342 0.35 -12.09 9.51
N GLN A 343 0.32 -13.15 8.72
CA GLN A 343 1.38 -13.47 7.78
C GLN A 343 0.80 -13.47 6.38
N ILE A 344 1.32 -12.56 5.56
CA ILE A 344 1.01 -12.49 4.15
C ILE A 344 2.31 -12.80 3.43
N SER A 345 2.33 -13.86 2.64
CA SER A 345 3.51 -14.22 1.88
C SER A 345 3.17 -14.51 0.42
N VAL A 346 4.15 -14.30 -0.46
CA VAL A 346 4.05 -14.57 -1.90
C VAL A 346 5.28 -15.38 -2.31
N GLU A 347 5.09 -16.58 -2.84
CA GLU A 347 6.18 -17.56 -3.10
C GLU A 347 7.07 -17.80 -1.86
N GLY A 348 6.47 -17.71 -0.67
CA GLY A 348 7.14 -17.79 0.62
C GLY A 348 8.02 -16.59 0.99
N LEU A 349 7.92 -15.46 0.28
CA LEU A 349 8.48 -14.17 0.69
C LEU A 349 7.48 -13.43 1.57
N SER A 350 7.89 -12.93 2.72
CA SER A 350 6.97 -12.14 3.57
C SER A 350 6.71 -10.77 2.93
N MET A 351 5.44 -10.40 2.83
CA MET A 351 5.03 -9.12 2.25
C MET A 351 5.19 -7.96 3.24
N TYR A 352 5.17 -8.22 4.55
CA TYR A 352 5.19 -7.23 5.62
C TYR A 352 6.00 -7.75 6.81
N LYS A 353 6.55 -6.84 7.62
CA LYS A 353 7.09 -7.20 8.95
C LYS A 353 5.95 -7.42 9.94
N GLU A 354 6.24 -8.17 10.99
CA GLU A 354 5.33 -8.30 12.13
C GLU A 354 5.03 -6.90 12.71
N GLY A 355 3.74 -6.59 12.91
CA GLY A 355 3.27 -5.29 13.40
C GLY A 355 3.19 -4.15 12.36
N GLU A 356 3.50 -4.38 11.08
CA GLU A 356 3.32 -3.35 10.04
C GLU A 356 1.85 -3.16 9.61
N ILE A 357 0.99 -4.14 9.89
CA ILE A 357 -0.39 -4.14 9.43
C ILE A 357 -1.28 -3.50 10.52
N ALA A 358 -1.58 -2.21 10.36
CA ALA A 358 -2.40 -1.49 11.33
C ALA A 358 -3.87 -1.96 11.38
N LYS A 359 -4.40 -2.43 10.24
CA LYS A 359 -5.83 -2.77 10.11
C LYS A 359 -6.06 -3.72 8.93
N ILE A 360 -6.94 -4.71 9.12
CA ILE A 360 -7.51 -5.55 8.07
C ILE A 360 -9.01 -5.32 7.99
N GLU A 361 -9.53 -5.14 6.78
CA GLU A 361 -10.97 -5.02 6.53
C GLU A 361 -11.45 -6.17 5.64
N PHE A 362 -12.44 -6.92 6.13
CA PHE A 362 -13.10 -7.98 5.39
C PHE A 362 -14.39 -7.46 4.75
N LYS A 363 -14.46 -7.51 3.42
CA LYS A 363 -15.65 -7.15 2.63
C LYS A 363 -16.14 -8.34 1.83
N LYS A 364 -17.44 -8.58 1.86
CA LYS A 364 -18.04 -9.59 0.99
C LYS A 364 -18.12 -9.01 -0.41
N ASN A 365 -17.60 -9.76 -1.38
CA ASN A 365 -17.99 -9.54 -2.76
C ASN A 365 -19.38 -10.14 -2.98
N PRO A 366 -20.23 -9.53 -3.83
CA PRO A 366 -21.51 -10.11 -4.18
C PRO A 366 -21.30 -11.48 -4.81
N THR A 367 -22.07 -12.46 -4.35
CA THR A 367 -22.06 -13.83 -4.88
C THR A 367 -22.54 -13.85 -6.33
N SER A 368 -23.51 -13.00 -6.65
CA SER A 368 -23.99 -12.77 -8.00
C SER A 368 -24.57 -11.36 -8.14
N VAL A 369 -24.66 -10.89 -9.39
CA VAL A 369 -25.33 -9.64 -9.74
C VAL A 369 -26.44 -9.96 -10.71
N ILE A 370 -27.68 -9.69 -10.30
CA ILE A 370 -28.88 -9.93 -11.10
C ILE A 370 -29.29 -8.61 -11.75
N GLN A 371 -29.42 -8.61 -13.07
CA GLN A 371 -29.95 -7.48 -13.84
C GLN A 371 -31.47 -7.61 -13.94
N CYS A 372 -32.20 -6.59 -13.52
CA CYS A 372 -33.65 -6.61 -13.54
C CYS A 372 -34.27 -5.24 -13.82
N ASP A 373 -35.51 -5.28 -14.26
CA ASP A 373 -36.39 -4.11 -14.33
C ASP A 373 -37.49 -4.28 -13.28
N LEU A 374 -38.00 -3.18 -12.75
CA LEU A 374 -39.04 -3.14 -11.74
C LEU A 374 -40.20 -2.27 -12.25
N SER A 375 -41.40 -2.83 -12.29
CA SER A 375 -42.62 -2.12 -12.69
C SER A 375 -43.66 -2.17 -11.56
N PHE A 376 -44.22 -1.01 -11.20
CA PHE A 376 -45.41 -0.91 -10.36
C PHE A 376 -46.63 -0.76 -11.27
N ASN A 377 -47.29 -1.89 -11.53
CA ASN A 377 -48.35 -1.99 -12.54
C ASN A 377 -49.56 -1.07 -12.26
N SER A 378 -49.79 -0.68 -11.00
CA SER A 378 -50.92 0.15 -10.60
C SER A 378 -50.81 1.61 -11.01
N ASN A 379 -49.58 2.12 -11.24
CA ASN A 379 -49.34 3.53 -11.53
C ASN A 379 -48.33 3.78 -12.67
N HIS A 380 -47.96 2.73 -13.40
CA HIS A 380 -47.04 2.78 -14.54
C HIS A 380 -45.66 3.35 -14.19
N PHE A 381 -45.24 3.27 -12.93
CA PHE A 381 -43.89 3.65 -12.51
C PHE A 381 -42.92 2.51 -12.76
N GLU A 382 -41.84 2.79 -13.50
CA GLU A 382 -40.86 1.79 -13.91
C GLU A 382 -39.44 2.25 -13.61
N LEU A 383 -38.61 1.30 -13.17
CA LEU A 383 -37.18 1.45 -13.00
C LEU A 383 -36.50 0.36 -13.81
N ASN A 384 -35.66 0.77 -14.75
CA ASN A 384 -34.99 -0.13 -15.68
C ASN A 384 -33.51 -0.24 -15.34
N ASP A 385 -32.87 -1.31 -15.80
CA ASP A 385 -31.43 -1.55 -15.68
C ASP A 385 -30.93 -1.59 -14.22
N LEU A 386 -31.77 -2.08 -13.30
CA LEU A 386 -31.38 -2.25 -11.90
C LEU A 386 -30.40 -3.40 -11.71
N GLN A 387 -29.43 -3.19 -10.84
CA GLN A 387 -28.46 -4.20 -10.44
C GLN A 387 -28.75 -4.65 -9.01
N ALA A 388 -29.36 -5.83 -8.88
CA ALA A 388 -29.57 -6.49 -7.61
C ALA A 388 -28.35 -7.34 -7.25
N GLN A 389 -27.56 -6.86 -6.30
CA GLN A 389 -26.39 -7.57 -5.78
C GLN A 389 -26.84 -8.57 -4.72
N VAL A 390 -26.56 -9.85 -4.95
CA VAL A 390 -26.93 -10.93 -4.04
C VAL A 390 -25.72 -11.36 -3.24
N TYR A 391 -25.88 -11.37 -1.92
CA TYR A 391 -24.87 -11.82 -0.98
C TYR A 391 -25.40 -13.05 -0.24
N HIS A 392 -24.78 -14.20 -0.47
CA HIS A 392 -25.14 -15.45 0.20
C HIS A 392 -24.27 -15.68 1.44
N GLY A 393 -24.93 -16.05 2.53
CA GLY A 393 -24.35 -16.71 3.70
C GLY A 393 -24.87 -18.15 3.79
N THR A 394 -24.43 -18.88 4.81
CA THR A 394 -24.85 -20.28 5.02
C THR A 394 -26.27 -20.40 5.57
N LYS A 395 -26.74 -19.38 6.31
CA LYS A 395 -28.07 -19.36 6.95
C LYS A 395 -29.02 -18.30 6.38
N GLN A 396 -28.46 -17.28 5.74
CA GLN A 396 -29.20 -16.10 5.29
C GLN A 396 -28.67 -15.63 3.94
N PHE A 397 -29.51 -14.93 3.19
CA PHE A 397 -29.07 -14.16 2.04
C PHE A 397 -29.54 -12.72 2.16
N THR A 398 -28.85 -11.83 1.46
CA THR A 398 -29.25 -10.44 1.35
C THR A 398 -29.17 -9.99 -0.09
N ILE A 399 -30.21 -9.33 -0.56
CA ILE A 399 -30.23 -8.65 -1.85
C ILE A 399 -30.14 -7.16 -1.59
N VAL A 400 -29.17 -6.52 -2.24
CA VAL A 400 -28.99 -5.08 -2.19
C VAL A 400 -29.29 -4.51 -3.57
N VAL A 401 -30.27 -3.60 -3.62
CA VAL A 401 -30.59 -2.84 -4.83
C VAL A 401 -30.36 -1.37 -4.52
N VAL A 402 -29.48 -0.73 -5.28
CA VAL A 402 -29.25 0.71 -5.20
C VAL A 402 -30.07 1.38 -6.28
N ILE A 403 -30.99 2.24 -5.88
CA ILE A 403 -31.82 3.06 -6.76
C ILE A 403 -31.43 4.49 -6.49
N HIS A 404 -30.61 5.05 -7.38
CA HIS A 404 -30.00 6.36 -7.20
C HIS A 404 -29.27 6.47 -5.86
N ASN A 405 -29.85 7.18 -4.90
CA ASN A 405 -29.26 7.46 -3.61
C ASN A 405 -29.97 6.68 -2.47
N TYR A 406 -30.91 5.79 -2.83
CA TYR A 406 -31.56 4.84 -1.93
C TYR A 406 -30.93 3.47 -2.04
N THR A 407 -30.79 2.80 -0.91
CA THR A 407 -30.39 1.40 -0.83
C THR A 407 -31.53 0.59 -0.24
N LEU A 408 -32.15 -0.26 -1.06
CA LEU A 408 -33.07 -1.29 -0.60
C LEU A 408 -32.25 -2.53 -0.24
N LYS A 409 -32.36 -2.96 1.02
CA LYS A 409 -31.81 -4.22 1.50
C LYS A 409 -32.95 -5.18 1.80
N ILE A 410 -32.88 -6.36 1.20
CA ILE A 410 -33.83 -7.46 1.39
C ILE A 410 -33.07 -8.59 2.05
N ASN A 411 -33.38 -8.93 3.29
CA ASN A 411 -32.79 -10.06 4.00
C ASN A 411 -33.76 -11.23 3.99
N GLY A 412 -33.27 -12.42 3.67
CA GLY A 412 -34.06 -13.65 3.73
C GLY A 412 -33.38 -14.71 4.57
N ASP A 413 -34.15 -15.35 5.44
CA ASP A 413 -33.71 -16.53 6.20
C ASP A 413 -33.90 -17.79 5.35
N LEU A 414 -32.85 -18.63 5.26
CA LEU A 414 -32.87 -19.90 4.55
C LEU A 414 -33.33 -21.01 5.52
N PHE A 415 -34.65 -21.23 5.62
CA PHE A 415 -35.20 -22.34 6.41
C PHE A 415 -35.27 -23.64 5.60
N PHE A 416 -35.17 -24.78 6.28
CA PHE A 416 -35.23 -26.12 5.66
C PHE A 416 -36.61 -26.47 5.05
N ASP A 417 -37.67 -25.75 5.42
CA ASP A 417 -39.06 -26.06 5.03
C ASP A 417 -39.59 -25.25 3.83
N ASN A 418 -38.72 -24.74 2.95
CA ASN A 418 -39.06 -23.93 1.76
C ASN A 418 -39.87 -22.64 2.02
N LYS A 419 -40.07 -22.24 3.28
CA LYS A 419 -40.56 -20.92 3.64
C LYS A 419 -39.39 -19.96 3.75
N ILE A 420 -39.48 -18.82 3.08
CA ILE A 420 -38.50 -17.74 3.17
C ILE A 420 -39.18 -16.56 3.87
N ASP A 421 -38.75 -16.23 5.08
CA ASP A 421 -39.15 -14.98 5.72
C ASP A 421 -38.26 -13.86 5.19
N LEU A 422 -38.89 -12.82 4.63
CA LEU A 422 -38.21 -11.68 4.04
C LEU A 422 -38.39 -10.44 4.89
N ASN A 423 -37.28 -9.80 5.25
CA ASN A 423 -37.25 -8.52 5.93
C ASN A 423 -36.63 -7.45 5.03
N PHE A 424 -37.21 -6.27 5.02
CA PHE A 424 -36.83 -5.19 4.10
C PHE A 424 -36.43 -3.94 4.87
N THR A 425 -35.28 -3.37 4.52
CA THR A 425 -34.81 -2.08 5.03
C THR A 425 -34.54 -1.15 3.87
N LEU A 426 -35.09 0.06 3.93
CA LEU A 426 -34.87 1.10 2.94
C LEU A 426 -34.08 2.23 3.61
N ASN A 427 -32.86 2.46 3.14
CA ASN A 427 -32.00 3.54 3.62
C ASN A 427 -31.84 4.59 2.52
N ASN A 428 -31.86 5.87 2.90
CA ASN A 428 -31.63 6.98 1.99
C ASN A 428 -30.31 7.68 2.36
N SER A 429 -29.52 8.06 1.37
CA SER A 429 -28.44 9.01 1.59
C SER A 429 -29.02 10.43 1.76
N ARG A 430 -28.39 11.28 2.57
CA ARG A 430 -28.95 12.61 2.89
C ARG A 430 -28.91 13.61 1.72
N MET A 431 -28.18 13.30 0.66
CA MET A 431 -27.88 14.22 -0.44
C MET A 431 -28.28 13.61 -1.79
N HIS A 432 -28.75 14.46 -2.70
CA HIS A 432 -29.24 14.09 -4.02
C HIS A 432 -28.38 14.73 -5.11
N ALA A 433 -27.96 13.92 -6.09
CA ALA A 433 -27.13 14.39 -7.19
C ALA A 433 -27.88 15.30 -8.17
N ASN A 434 -29.20 15.12 -8.34
CA ASN A 434 -30.07 15.96 -9.14
C ASN A 434 -31.56 15.71 -8.83
N THR A 435 -32.42 16.61 -9.33
CA THR A 435 -33.87 16.60 -9.09
C THR A 435 -34.61 15.46 -9.79
N LYS A 436 -34.08 14.91 -10.89
CA LYS A 436 -34.70 13.78 -11.60
C LYS A 436 -34.56 12.50 -10.77
N ASP A 437 -33.33 12.17 -10.39
CA ASP A 437 -33.00 10.96 -9.64
C ASP A 437 -33.67 10.99 -8.25
N ALA A 438 -33.66 12.17 -7.60
CA ALA A 438 -34.40 12.36 -6.35
C ALA A 438 -35.90 12.08 -6.54
N LEU A 439 -36.52 12.60 -7.60
CA LEU A 439 -37.95 12.41 -7.83
C LEU A 439 -38.29 10.92 -8.03
N GLU A 440 -37.53 10.21 -8.86
CA GLU A 440 -37.71 8.79 -9.11
C GLU A 440 -37.55 7.97 -7.81
N ALA A 441 -36.54 8.29 -6.99
CA ALA A 441 -36.27 7.56 -5.77
C ALA A 441 -37.38 7.75 -4.69
N TYR A 442 -37.92 8.95 -4.56
CA TYR A 442 -39.04 9.19 -3.64
C TYR A 442 -40.37 8.65 -4.15
N GLN A 443 -40.59 8.61 -5.47
CA GLN A 443 -41.74 7.92 -6.07
C GLN A 443 -41.67 6.42 -5.81
N PHE A 444 -40.49 5.83 -5.99
CA PHE A 444 -40.24 4.44 -5.61
C PHE A 444 -40.54 4.18 -4.12
N ALA A 445 -40.00 5.02 -3.22
CA ALA A 445 -40.24 4.90 -1.78
C ALA A 445 -41.74 5.01 -1.43
N LYS A 446 -42.46 5.97 -2.04
CA LYS A 446 -43.90 6.14 -1.88
C LYS A 446 -44.67 4.87 -2.28
N ASN A 447 -44.36 4.31 -3.45
CA ASN A 447 -45.02 3.11 -3.95
C ASN A 447 -44.80 1.91 -3.02
N LEU A 448 -43.58 1.77 -2.49
CA LEU A 448 -43.31 0.77 -1.46
C LEU A 448 -44.12 0.99 -0.17
N PHE A 449 -44.22 2.23 0.32
CA PHE A 449 -44.94 2.53 1.56
C PHE A 449 -46.45 2.31 1.45
N LEU A 450 -47.01 2.55 0.26
CA LEU A 450 -48.41 2.28 -0.07
C LEU A 450 -48.72 0.80 -0.31
N ALA A 451 -47.73 -0.09 -0.24
CA ALA A 451 -47.88 -1.51 -0.54
C ALA A 451 -48.37 -1.78 -1.98
N GLU A 452 -47.99 -0.92 -2.93
CA GLU A 452 -48.36 -1.10 -4.32
C GLU A 452 -47.76 -2.41 -4.87
N PRO A 453 -48.54 -3.20 -5.63
CA PRO A 453 -48.03 -4.42 -6.24
C PRO A 453 -46.99 -4.06 -7.31
N PHE A 454 -45.87 -4.78 -7.29
CA PHE A 454 -44.79 -4.63 -8.25
C PHE A 454 -44.44 -5.95 -8.91
N THR A 455 -43.88 -5.87 -10.11
CA THR A 455 -43.32 -6.98 -10.86
C THR A 455 -41.85 -6.71 -11.15
N VAL A 456 -40.99 -7.67 -10.82
CA VAL A 456 -39.58 -7.68 -11.19
C VAL A 456 -39.42 -8.54 -12.44
N TYR A 457 -38.86 -7.97 -13.50
CA TYR A 457 -38.54 -8.65 -14.74
C TYR A 457 -37.03 -8.93 -14.80
N LEU A 458 -36.65 -10.20 -14.96
CA LEU A 458 -35.25 -10.58 -15.02
C LEU A 458 -34.77 -10.52 -16.48
N LYS A 459 -33.60 -9.92 -16.75
CA LYS A 459 -33.07 -9.86 -18.12
C LYS A 459 -32.76 -11.23 -18.74
N GLY A 460 -32.56 -12.26 -17.92
CA GLY A 460 -32.38 -13.65 -18.35
C GLY A 460 -33.69 -14.41 -18.67
N GLY A 461 -34.83 -13.74 -18.59
CA GLY A 461 -36.16 -14.34 -18.71
C GLY A 461 -36.76 -14.71 -17.35
N GLY A 462 -38.09 -14.63 -17.26
CA GLY A 462 -38.85 -14.81 -16.02
C GLY A 462 -39.21 -13.50 -15.33
N SER A 463 -40.29 -13.54 -14.57
CA SER A 463 -40.79 -12.40 -13.80
C SER A 463 -41.38 -12.87 -12.48
N PHE A 464 -41.29 -12.04 -11.45
CA PHE A 464 -41.89 -12.30 -10.15
C PHE A 464 -42.69 -11.09 -9.69
N SER A 465 -43.92 -11.31 -9.22
CA SER A 465 -44.81 -10.26 -8.73
C SER A 465 -45.04 -10.40 -7.24
N ASN A 466 -44.99 -9.29 -6.51
CA ASN A 466 -45.26 -9.26 -5.07
C ASN A 466 -45.73 -7.86 -4.63
N SER A 467 -46.12 -7.72 -3.36
CA SER A 467 -46.41 -6.46 -2.69
C SER A 467 -45.74 -6.46 -1.32
N LEU A 468 -45.10 -5.36 -0.94
CA LEU A 468 -44.54 -5.23 0.42
C LEU A 468 -45.63 -4.87 1.45
N PRO A 469 -45.41 -5.12 2.75
CA PRO A 469 -46.36 -4.71 3.80
C PRO A 469 -46.53 -3.19 3.85
N LYS A 470 -47.78 -2.73 4.05
CA LYS A 470 -48.09 -1.30 4.20
C LYS A 470 -47.33 -0.71 5.39
N ARG A 471 -46.70 0.44 5.21
CA ARG A 471 -46.00 1.19 6.27
C ARG A 471 -46.92 2.24 6.90
N GLN A 472 -46.50 2.80 8.04
CA GLN A 472 -47.24 3.83 8.77
C GLN A 472 -47.51 5.09 7.90
N ASP A 473 -48.66 5.73 8.12
CA ASP A 473 -49.13 6.87 7.32
C ASP A 473 -48.12 8.04 7.27
N LYS A 474 -47.37 8.28 8.34
CA LYS A 474 -46.33 9.33 8.40
C LYS A 474 -45.24 9.19 7.33
N ASN A 475 -44.88 7.96 6.94
CA ASN A 475 -43.87 7.74 5.90
C ASN A 475 -44.40 8.08 4.50
N VAL A 476 -45.70 7.83 4.28
CA VAL A 476 -46.39 8.18 3.04
C VAL A 476 -46.45 9.70 2.92
N GLU A 477 -46.98 10.37 3.94
CA GLU A 477 -47.09 11.83 4.00
C GLU A 477 -45.73 12.51 3.80
N TRP A 478 -44.69 11.98 4.45
CA TRP A 478 -43.33 12.46 4.27
C TRP A 478 -42.85 12.34 2.82
N SER A 479 -43.06 11.18 2.18
CA SER A 479 -42.66 10.96 0.79
C SER A 479 -43.40 11.88 -0.18
N GLU A 480 -44.69 12.16 0.08
CA GLU A 480 -45.51 13.05 -0.72
C GLU A 480 -45.07 14.50 -0.62
N ASN A 481 -44.82 14.98 0.60
CA ASN A 481 -44.31 16.34 0.84
C ASN A 481 -42.95 16.55 0.14
N TYR A 482 -42.07 15.55 0.20
CA TYR A 482 -40.77 15.67 -0.45
C TYR A 482 -40.86 15.62 -1.98
N ILE A 483 -41.77 14.82 -2.54
CA ILE A 483 -42.08 14.84 -3.98
C ILE A 483 -42.56 16.24 -4.41
N LEU A 484 -43.42 16.90 -3.61
CA LEU A 484 -43.87 18.27 -3.90
C LEU A 484 -42.71 19.27 -3.88
N TYR A 485 -41.83 19.16 -2.89
CA TYR A 485 -40.60 19.94 -2.81
C TYR A 485 -39.69 19.77 -4.03
N ILE A 486 -39.42 18.52 -4.46
CA ILE A 486 -38.59 18.27 -5.65
C ILE A 486 -39.25 18.83 -6.91
N LYS A 487 -40.58 18.72 -7.04
CA LYS A 487 -41.32 19.33 -8.16
C LYS A 487 -41.19 20.85 -8.17
N ALA A 488 -41.22 21.50 -7.00
CA ALA A 488 -40.98 22.93 -6.87
C ALA A 488 -39.56 23.32 -7.31
N LEU A 489 -38.55 22.56 -6.92
CA LEU A 489 -37.17 22.76 -7.41
C LEU A 489 -37.09 22.64 -8.94
N ARG A 490 -37.75 21.64 -9.54
CA ARG A 490 -37.76 21.46 -11.01
C ARG A 490 -38.45 22.62 -11.74
N GLU A 491 -39.47 23.21 -11.12
CA GLU A 491 -40.13 24.42 -11.64
C GLU A 491 -39.16 25.60 -11.68
N ILE A 492 -38.36 25.77 -10.61
CA ILE A 492 -37.29 26.78 -10.53
C ILE A 492 -36.19 26.50 -11.56
N GLU A 493 -35.71 25.26 -11.66
CA GLU A 493 -34.71 24.85 -12.67
C GLU A 493 -35.16 25.17 -14.09
N SER A 494 -36.42 24.87 -14.41
CA SER A 494 -36.98 25.10 -15.74
C SER A 494 -37.11 26.58 -16.07
N HIS A 495 -37.48 27.40 -15.09
CA HIS A 495 -37.70 28.84 -15.31
C HIS A 495 -36.37 29.59 -15.41
N PHE A 496 -35.47 29.39 -14.45
CA PHE A 496 -34.20 30.12 -14.38
C PHE A 496 -33.06 29.46 -15.16
N SER A 497 -33.32 28.33 -15.84
CA SER A 497 -32.30 27.54 -16.55
C SER A 497 -31.12 27.13 -15.67
N VAL A 498 -31.40 26.77 -14.41
CA VAL A 498 -30.40 26.30 -13.43
C VAL A 498 -30.48 24.79 -13.24
N ARG A 499 -29.44 24.21 -12.61
CA ARG A 499 -29.40 22.79 -12.22
C ARG A 499 -28.90 22.62 -10.80
N PHE A 500 -29.79 22.21 -9.91
CA PHE A 500 -29.43 21.93 -8.52
C PHE A 500 -28.69 20.60 -8.43
N ARG A 501 -27.60 20.63 -7.67
CA ARG A 501 -26.71 19.49 -7.42
C ARG A 501 -26.46 19.41 -5.93
N ASP A 502 -26.28 18.20 -5.44
CA ASP A 502 -25.89 17.91 -4.05
C ASP A 502 -26.77 18.66 -3.04
N PHE A 503 -28.09 18.49 -3.17
CA PHE A 503 -29.07 19.10 -2.25
C PHE A 503 -29.69 18.03 -1.34
N GLY A 504 -30.09 18.45 -0.13
CA GLY A 504 -30.66 17.57 0.89
C GLY A 504 -32.10 17.90 1.22
N MET A 505 -32.50 17.58 2.45
CA MET A 505 -33.75 18.10 3.02
C MET A 505 -33.69 19.61 3.18
N PRO A 506 -34.74 20.34 2.78
CA PRO A 506 -34.77 21.77 2.97
C PRO A 506 -34.82 22.12 4.46
N SER A 507 -34.09 23.16 4.85
CA SER A 507 -34.39 23.87 6.11
C SER A 507 -35.73 24.63 6.00
N ASP A 508 -36.28 25.09 7.12
CA ASP A 508 -37.51 25.90 7.11
C ASP A 508 -37.35 27.17 6.25
N GLU A 509 -36.14 27.77 6.27
CA GLU A 509 -35.80 28.93 5.44
C GLU A 509 -35.74 28.60 3.94
N GLU A 510 -35.13 27.46 3.59
CA GLU A 510 -35.06 26.98 2.21
C GLU A 510 -36.44 26.61 1.68
N GLU A 511 -37.27 25.94 2.48
CA GLU A 511 -38.65 25.60 2.09
C GLU A 511 -39.46 26.88 1.84
N TRP A 512 -39.36 27.86 2.74
CA TRP A 512 -39.99 29.17 2.56
C TRP A 512 -39.51 29.86 1.29
N LEU A 513 -38.20 29.87 1.04
CA LEU A 513 -37.60 30.49 -0.14
C LEU A 513 -38.07 29.82 -1.44
N ILE A 514 -38.13 28.49 -1.47
CA ILE A 514 -38.60 27.72 -2.63
C ILE A 514 -40.07 28.01 -2.91
N ARG A 515 -40.92 28.02 -1.87
CA ARG A 515 -42.34 28.40 -1.99
C ARG A 515 -42.47 29.82 -2.54
N LYS A 516 -41.64 30.75 -2.06
CA LYS A 516 -41.58 32.14 -2.55
C LYS A 516 -41.19 32.21 -4.02
N LEU A 517 -40.12 31.53 -4.44
CA LEU A 517 -39.66 31.49 -5.83
C LEU A 517 -40.73 30.89 -6.76
N VAL A 518 -41.36 29.79 -6.38
CA VAL A 518 -42.44 29.18 -7.17
C VAL A 518 -43.66 30.10 -7.31
N ARG A 519 -44.03 30.84 -6.24
CA ARG A 519 -45.11 31.84 -6.34
C ARG A 519 -44.75 32.97 -7.30
N ILE A 520 -43.52 33.46 -7.25
CA ILE A 520 -43.01 34.47 -8.18
C ILE A 520 -43.09 33.97 -9.62
N ILE A 521 -42.60 32.75 -9.90
CA ILE A 521 -42.67 32.10 -11.23
C ILE A 521 -44.12 32.01 -11.74
N LYS A 522 -45.09 31.80 -10.84
CA LYS A 522 -46.52 31.74 -11.15
C LYS A 522 -47.19 33.11 -11.28
N GLY A 523 -46.45 34.22 -11.14
CA GLY A 523 -46.99 35.59 -11.16
C GLY A 523 -47.89 35.92 -9.97
N LEU A 524 -47.81 35.14 -8.88
CA LEU A 524 -48.64 35.36 -7.70
C LEU A 524 -47.98 36.38 -6.76
N PRO A 525 -48.75 37.33 -6.18
CA PRO A 525 -48.21 38.26 -5.20
C PRO A 525 -47.71 37.55 -3.95
N LEU A 526 -46.69 38.14 -3.32
CA LEU A 526 -46.21 37.74 -1.99
C LEU A 526 -46.74 38.70 -0.93
N GLU A 527 -47.32 38.16 0.13
CA GLU A 527 -47.77 38.95 1.27
C GLU A 527 -46.59 39.24 2.21
N LEU A 528 -46.43 40.49 2.64
CA LEU A 528 -45.39 40.91 3.58
C LEU A 528 -45.91 40.87 5.03
N GLU A 529 -45.05 40.44 5.96
CA GLU A 529 -45.33 40.49 7.40
C GLU A 529 -45.22 41.92 7.97
N ASN A 530 -44.43 42.78 7.33
CA ASN A 530 -44.29 44.19 7.70
C ASN A 530 -45.38 45.04 7.04
N ASN A 531 -46.14 45.76 7.86
CA ASN A 531 -47.28 46.56 7.44
C ASN A 531 -46.94 48.00 7.01
N GLU A 532 -45.67 48.39 7.03
CA GLU A 532 -45.21 49.76 6.73
C GLU A 532 -44.24 49.79 5.55
N VAL A 533 -44.46 50.72 4.63
CA VAL A 533 -43.54 51.05 3.53
C VAL A 533 -43.23 52.54 3.58
N THR A 534 -41.96 52.89 3.44
CA THR A 534 -41.51 54.28 3.40
C THR A 534 -41.18 54.69 1.97
N MET A 535 -41.80 55.77 1.49
CA MET A 535 -41.52 56.39 0.19
C MET A 535 -40.73 57.68 0.40
N THR A 536 -39.53 57.77 -0.16
CA THR A 536 -38.70 58.98 -0.04
C THR A 536 -38.82 59.85 -1.29
N MET A 537 -39.22 61.10 -1.13
CA MET A 537 -39.44 62.05 -2.22
C MET A 537 -38.27 63.02 -2.34
N TYR A 538 -37.80 63.31 -3.58
CA TYR A 538 -36.79 64.35 -3.81
C TYR A 538 -37.25 65.72 -3.27
N LYS A 539 -38.53 66.03 -3.49
CA LYS A 539 -39.22 67.24 -3.02
C LYS A 539 -40.71 66.95 -2.84
N ILE A 540 -41.29 67.44 -1.74
CA ILE A 540 -42.74 67.36 -1.49
C ILE A 540 -43.45 68.49 -2.25
N TYR A 541 -44.22 68.13 -3.27
CA TYR A 541 -45.06 69.05 -4.04
C TYR A 541 -46.49 69.11 -3.47
N PRO A 542 -47.25 70.18 -3.75
CA PRO A 542 -48.65 70.27 -3.33
C PRO A 542 -49.51 69.07 -3.78
N SER A 543 -49.29 68.54 -4.99
CA SER A 543 -49.97 67.34 -5.50
C SER A 543 -49.62 66.07 -4.71
N THR A 544 -48.41 65.98 -4.15
CA THR A 544 -48.02 64.89 -3.25
C THR A 544 -48.79 64.97 -1.93
N ILE A 545 -48.94 66.18 -1.38
CA ILE A 545 -49.71 66.39 -0.14
C ILE A 545 -51.17 66.00 -0.38
N GLU A 546 -51.76 66.44 -1.50
CA GLU A 546 -53.15 66.09 -1.86
C GLU A 546 -53.35 64.57 -2.03
N MET A 547 -52.41 63.88 -2.68
CA MET A 547 -52.42 62.42 -2.79
C MET A 547 -52.39 61.74 -1.41
N VAL A 548 -51.47 62.15 -0.53
CA VAL A 548 -51.29 61.57 0.81
C VAL A 548 -52.50 61.87 1.70
N GLU A 549 -53.10 63.05 1.59
CA GLU A 549 -54.36 63.40 2.27
C GLU A 549 -55.52 62.50 1.83
N ARG A 550 -55.64 62.19 0.53
CA ARG A 550 -56.69 61.28 0.02
C ARG A 550 -56.58 59.87 0.62
N LEU A 551 -55.37 59.38 0.91
CA LEU A 551 -55.17 58.07 1.57
C LEU A 551 -55.78 58.02 2.98
N GLU A 552 -55.92 59.16 3.67
CA GLU A 552 -56.49 59.20 5.01
C GLU A 552 -58.01 58.98 4.98
N TYR A 553 -58.68 59.59 3.99
CA TYR A 553 -60.14 59.65 3.93
C TYR A 553 -60.77 58.59 3.03
N GLU A 554 -60.03 58.06 2.05
CA GLU A 554 -60.53 57.07 1.10
C GLU A 554 -59.89 55.69 1.34
N ASN A 555 -60.66 54.61 1.13
CA ASN A 555 -60.14 53.23 1.18
C ASN A 555 -59.60 52.82 -0.20
N HIS A 556 -58.57 53.51 -0.66
CA HIS A 556 -57.90 53.20 -1.92
C HIS A 556 -56.67 52.34 -1.69
N ASP A 557 -56.46 51.39 -2.61
CA ASP A 557 -55.21 50.67 -2.72
C ASP A 557 -54.16 51.61 -3.31
N LEU A 558 -52.93 51.55 -2.77
CA LEU A 558 -51.80 52.28 -3.33
C LEU A 558 -50.86 51.29 -4.02
N ASP A 559 -50.68 51.45 -5.32
CA ASP A 559 -49.66 50.74 -6.09
C ASP A 559 -48.42 51.63 -6.26
N MET A 560 -47.28 51.14 -5.80
CA MET A 560 -45.98 51.79 -5.91
C MET A 560 -45.10 50.95 -6.81
N SER A 561 -44.90 51.39 -8.04
CA SER A 561 -43.96 50.76 -8.95
C SER A 561 -42.54 51.23 -8.66
N PHE A 562 -41.63 50.28 -8.50
CA PHE A 562 -40.20 50.56 -8.33
C PHE A 562 -39.40 49.33 -8.73
N LEU A 563 -38.18 49.55 -9.21
CA LEU A 563 -37.24 48.50 -9.56
C LEU A 563 -36.26 48.32 -8.42
N GLN A 564 -36.44 47.26 -7.64
CA GLN A 564 -35.51 46.86 -6.59
C GLN A 564 -35.09 45.41 -6.80
N VAL A 565 -33.79 45.16 -6.94
CA VAL A 565 -33.27 43.80 -7.05
C VAL A 565 -33.05 43.25 -5.64
N LYS A 566 -33.67 42.11 -5.34
CA LYS A 566 -33.43 41.34 -4.12
C LYS A 566 -32.60 40.10 -4.45
N GLU A 567 -31.53 39.91 -3.72
CA GLU A 567 -30.65 38.75 -3.84
C GLU A 567 -31.06 37.68 -2.82
N VAL A 568 -31.14 36.43 -3.29
CA VAL A 568 -31.35 35.25 -2.45
C VAL A 568 -30.48 34.10 -2.94
N GLU A 569 -29.99 33.25 -2.05
CA GLU A 569 -29.16 32.11 -2.41
C GLU A 569 -29.89 30.79 -2.12
N LEU A 570 -29.77 29.82 -3.03
CA LEU A 570 -30.34 28.48 -2.87
C LEU A 570 -29.45 27.47 -3.62
N TYR A 571 -28.97 26.46 -2.90
CA TYR A 571 -28.20 25.32 -3.43
C TYR A 571 -27.10 25.71 -4.45
N GLY A 572 -26.25 26.67 -4.08
CA GLY A 572 -25.10 27.09 -4.89
C GLY A 572 -25.45 28.04 -6.04
N TYR A 573 -26.67 28.59 -6.07
CA TYR A 573 -27.08 29.62 -7.01
C TYR A 573 -27.54 30.87 -6.28
N ARG A 574 -27.25 32.01 -6.88
CA ARG A 574 -27.70 33.33 -6.48
C ARG A 574 -28.78 33.80 -7.43
N PHE A 575 -29.96 34.10 -6.90
CA PHE A 575 -31.11 34.58 -7.65
C PHE A 575 -31.27 36.08 -7.41
N PHE A 576 -31.27 36.83 -8.51
CA PHE A 576 -31.53 38.27 -8.55
C PHE A 576 -32.99 38.46 -8.94
N LEU A 577 -33.84 38.69 -7.94
CA LEU A 577 -35.27 38.86 -8.10
C LEU A 577 -35.62 40.34 -8.22
N THR A 578 -36.10 40.75 -9.39
CA THR A 578 -36.46 42.15 -9.65
C THR A 578 -37.87 42.40 -9.16
N LYS A 579 -37.99 43.04 -8.00
CA LYS A 579 -39.26 43.56 -7.49
C LYS A 579 -39.72 44.70 -8.39
N SER A 580 -40.98 44.65 -8.81
CA SER A 580 -41.58 45.56 -9.80
C SER A 580 -42.57 46.54 -9.20
N SER A 581 -43.37 46.07 -8.23
CA SER A 581 -44.26 46.94 -7.47
C SER A 581 -44.62 46.43 -6.09
N VAL A 582 -45.14 47.34 -5.27
CA VAL A 582 -45.81 47.04 -4.01
C VAL A 582 -47.21 47.61 -4.05
N LYS A 583 -48.18 46.75 -3.74
CA LYS A 583 -49.55 47.15 -3.51
C LYS A 583 -49.86 47.16 -2.01
N VAL A 584 -50.17 48.33 -1.47
CA VAL A 584 -50.66 48.52 -0.10
C VAL A 584 -52.18 48.55 -0.15
N VAL A 585 -52.84 47.52 0.41
CA VAL A 585 -54.30 47.40 0.39
C VAL A 585 -54.92 48.37 1.41
N CYS A 586 -55.86 49.21 0.98
CA CYS A 586 -56.43 50.28 1.83
C CYS A 586 -55.34 51.09 2.55
N ALA A 587 -54.52 51.81 1.80
CA ALA A 587 -53.34 52.50 2.31
C ALA A 587 -53.69 53.68 3.25
N LYS A 588 -52.79 53.99 4.19
CA LYS A 588 -52.88 55.11 5.13
C LYS A 588 -51.50 55.71 5.37
N ALA A 589 -51.37 57.04 5.40
CA ALA A 589 -50.12 57.69 5.78
C ALA A 589 -50.03 57.91 7.30
N VAL A 590 -48.94 57.49 7.95
CA VAL A 590 -48.80 57.62 9.42
C VAL A 590 -48.15 58.93 9.86
N ASN A 591 -47.44 59.62 8.96
CA ASN A 591 -46.74 60.86 9.25
C ASN A 591 -47.26 62.05 8.41
N LEU A 592 -48.56 62.08 8.16
CA LEU A 592 -49.22 63.09 7.32
C LEU A 592 -48.88 64.53 7.73
N GLU A 593 -48.90 64.85 9.03
CA GLU A 593 -48.65 66.21 9.52
C GLU A 593 -47.21 66.69 9.24
N GLU A 594 -46.22 65.80 9.33
CA GLU A 594 -44.83 66.10 8.97
C GLU A 594 -44.68 66.34 7.46
N VAL A 595 -45.40 65.56 6.65
CA VAL A 595 -45.43 65.71 5.19
C VAL A 595 -46.09 67.03 4.78
N LYS A 596 -47.20 67.43 5.43
CA LYS A 596 -47.87 68.74 5.21
C LYS A 596 -46.98 69.91 5.60
N ALA A 597 -46.31 69.81 6.74
CA ALA A 597 -45.37 70.82 7.24
C ALA A 597 -44.06 70.88 6.43
N LYS A 598 -43.84 69.93 5.50
CA LYS A 598 -42.61 69.76 4.70
C LYS A 598 -41.35 69.62 5.56
N THR A 599 -41.50 69.10 6.78
CA THR A 599 -40.41 68.85 7.73
C THR A 599 -39.73 67.52 7.49
N THR A 600 -40.36 66.63 6.71
CA THR A 600 -39.80 65.37 6.23
C THR A 600 -39.93 65.23 4.71
N LYS A 601 -39.06 64.40 4.13
CA LYS A 601 -39.14 63.93 2.74
C LYS A 601 -39.59 62.48 2.64
N GLU A 602 -39.76 61.81 3.77
CA GLU A 602 -40.17 60.41 3.87
C GLU A 602 -41.67 60.34 4.16
N ILE A 603 -42.41 59.58 3.36
CA ILE A 603 -43.83 59.33 3.56
C ILE A 603 -43.97 57.87 4.00
N LYS A 604 -44.42 57.67 5.24
CA LYS A 604 -44.61 56.35 5.82
C LYS A 604 -46.05 55.91 5.60
N ILE A 605 -46.24 54.78 4.93
CA ILE A 605 -47.53 54.29 4.48
C ILE A 605 -47.77 52.91 5.07
N ILE A 606 -48.93 52.72 5.70
CA ILE A 606 -49.36 51.43 6.25
C ILE A 606 -50.63 50.93 5.56
N SER A 607 -50.88 49.62 5.64
CA SER A 607 -52.15 49.01 5.23
C SER A 607 -53.16 49.03 6.38
N LYS A 608 -54.36 49.60 6.18
CA LYS A 608 -55.46 49.53 7.17
C LYS A 608 -55.92 48.09 7.42
N THR A 609 -55.70 47.19 6.46
CA THR A 609 -56.07 45.77 6.55
C THR A 609 -54.94 44.87 7.03
N GLY A 610 -53.73 45.42 7.20
CA GLY A 610 -52.52 44.64 7.47
C GLY A 610 -52.04 43.79 6.29
N LYS A 611 -52.56 44.04 5.08
CA LYS A 611 -52.18 43.30 3.86
C LYS A 611 -51.38 44.18 2.91
N LEU A 612 -50.23 43.67 2.51
CA LEU A 612 -49.31 44.34 1.60
C LEU A 612 -48.70 43.30 0.68
N HIS A 613 -48.76 43.55 -0.63
CA HIS A 613 -48.41 42.59 -1.67
C HIS A 613 -47.22 43.08 -2.49
N GLU A 614 -46.19 42.24 -2.62
CA GLU A 614 -45.08 42.45 -3.54
C GLU A 614 -45.31 41.73 -4.86
N PHE A 615 -45.01 42.42 -5.96
CA PHE A 615 -44.96 41.87 -7.31
C PHE A 615 -43.53 41.89 -7.82
N TYR A 616 -43.21 40.89 -8.65
CA TYR A 616 -41.88 40.68 -9.20
C TYR A 616 -41.98 40.60 -10.72
N ASP A 617 -41.01 41.22 -11.38
CA ASP A 617 -40.81 41.16 -12.82
C ASP A 617 -39.92 39.97 -13.16
N LEU A 618 -40.52 38.98 -13.84
CA LEU A 618 -39.84 37.75 -14.22
C LEU A 618 -38.86 37.96 -15.38
N GLU A 619 -39.11 38.90 -16.31
CA GLU A 619 -38.22 39.13 -17.45
C GLU A 619 -36.86 39.66 -17.01
N ASN A 620 -36.85 40.47 -15.95
CA ASN A 620 -35.65 41.04 -15.36
C ASN A 620 -35.10 40.24 -14.18
N SER A 621 -35.68 39.09 -13.85
CA SER A 621 -35.17 38.20 -12.80
C SER A 621 -34.24 37.15 -13.39
N ARG A 622 -33.08 36.91 -12.75
CA ARG A 622 -32.08 35.96 -13.27
C ARG A 622 -31.40 35.17 -12.16
N ALA A 623 -30.69 34.10 -12.52
CA ALA A 623 -29.90 33.30 -11.60
C ALA A 623 -28.46 33.14 -12.10
N GLU A 624 -27.50 33.13 -11.18
CA GLU A 624 -26.07 32.95 -11.44
C GLU A 624 -25.51 31.87 -10.51
N LYS A 625 -24.53 31.10 -10.97
CA LYS A 625 -23.88 30.06 -10.16
C LYS A 625 -22.80 30.70 -9.26
N ILE A 626 -22.74 30.28 -7.99
CA ILE A 626 -21.76 30.73 -7.00
C ILE A 626 -20.42 30.03 -7.22
#